data_AF-A0A7X8LLW0-F1
#
_entry.id   AF-A0A7X8LLW0-F1
#
_cell.length_a   1.000
_cell.length_b   1.000
_cell.length_c   1.000
_cell.angle_alpha   90.00
_cell.angle_beta   90.00
_cell.angle_gamma   90.00
#
_symmetry.space_group_name_H-M   'P 1'
#
loop_
_entity.id
_entity.type
_entity.pdbx_description
1 polymer ?
#
loop_
_entity_poly.entity_id
_entity_poly.type
_entity_poly.pdbx_seq_one_letter_code
_entity_poly.pdbx_strand_id
1 'polypeptide(L)'
;MNAIGQGSIVIEKVLIDGQGQEKIRLAHKENSSPLSHRAARPLELVEDDFYELIKQGVERQVISPVLQAGLKTVIRCTDAPSLATKPFESSPYCEVYGRGELCHANDIITMERIFFPGLNLYCIRLAMGKKNHHGVRSMQLSPPCISEEDFLYLFKQALENGVFSKVFINALLALL
;
A
#
# COMPACT_ATOMS: atom_id res chain seq x y z
N MET A 1 25.59 -8.34 14.97
CA MET A 1 24.55 -7.98 13.98
C MET A 1 23.71 -6.89 14.61
N ASN A 2 23.93 -5.63 14.22
CA ASN A 2 23.27 -4.48 14.83
C ASN A 2 21.84 -4.33 14.28
N ALA A 3 20.92 -3.99 15.17
CA ALA A 3 19.47 -4.01 14.99
C ALA A 3 18.99 -3.30 13.72
N ILE A 4 18.22 -4.01 12.91
CA ILE A 4 17.30 -3.42 11.92
C ILE A 4 16.29 -2.58 12.72
N GLY A 5 16.14 -1.32 12.31
CA GLY A 5 15.55 -0.22 13.08
C GLY A 5 14.21 -0.51 13.76
N GLN A 6 14.14 -0.14 15.04
CA GLN A 6 12.91 -0.08 15.84
C GLN A 6 11.97 1.01 15.28
N GLY A 7 11.15 0.63 14.31
CA GLY A 7 10.06 1.47 13.79
C GLY A 7 8.75 0.68 13.73
N SER A 8 7.63 1.38 13.78
CA SER A 8 6.29 0.80 13.58
C SER A 8 5.73 1.27 12.25
N ILE A 9 4.88 0.46 11.63
CA ILE A 9 4.06 0.91 10.50
C ILE A 9 2.78 1.52 11.06
N VAL A 10 2.37 2.65 10.52
CA VAL A 10 1.19 3.39 10.97
C VAL A 10 0.27 3.74 9.79
N ILE A 11 -1.03 3.75 10.08
CA ILE A 11 -2.07 4.31 9.23
C ILE A 11 -2.63 5.55 9.94
N GLU A 12 -2.65 6.68 9.25
CA GLU A 12 -3.01 7.97 9.82
C GLU A 12 -4.00 8.70 8.91
N LYS A 13 -4.95 9.42 9.52
CA LYS A 13 -5.73 10.44 8.82
C LYS A 13 -4.94 11.75 8.87
N VAL A 14 -4.78 12.39 7.72
CA VAL A 14 -3.99 13.61 7.54
C VAL A 14 -4.85 14.65 6.88
N LEU A 15 -4.92 15.83 7.50
CA LEU A 15 -5.50 17.02 6.90
C LEU A 15 -4.38 17.73 6.12
N ILE A 16 -4.62 18.01 4.84
CA ILE A 16 -3.71 18.84 4.05
C ILE A 16 -4.26 20.27 4.08
N ASP A 17 -3.56 21.14 4.82
CA ASP A 17 -3.98 22.52 5.07
C ASP A 17 -4.15 23.33 3.77
N GLY A 18 -5.19 24.16 3.74
CA GLY A 18 -5.56 25.07 2.64
C GLY A 18 -6.76 24.62 1.80
N GLN A 19 -7.04 23.31 1.73
CA GLN A 19 -8.15 22.76 0.92
C GLN A 19 -9.16 21.94 1.74
N GLY A 20 -8.89 21.68 3.02
CA GLY A 20 -9.77 20.88 3.89
C GLY A 20 -9.88 19.41 3.48
N GLN A 21 -9.00 18.93 2.60
CA GLN A 21 -9.02 17.55 2.12
C GLN A 21 -8.40 16.60 3.15
N GLU A 22 -9.16 15.59 3.55
CA GLU A 22 -8.68 14.47 4.36
C GLU A 22 -8.05 13.40 3.47
N LYS A 23 -6.86 12.94 3.84
CA LYS A 23 -6.16 11.83 3.19
C LYS A 23 -5.77 10.77 4.20
N ILE A 24 -5.67 9.53 3.74
CA ILE A 24 -5.05 8.43 4.48
C ILE A 24 -3.57 8.40 4.10
N ARG A 25 -2.72 8.30 5.11
CA ARG A 25 -1.28 8.08 4.96
C ARG A 25 -0.90 6.75 5.59
N LEU A 26 -0.11 5.97 4.86
CA LEU A 26 0.56 4.78 5.37
C LEU A 26 2.06 5.07 5.43
N ALA A 27 2.71 4.86 6.59
CA ALA A 27 4.10 5.27 6.79
C ALA A 27 4.86 4.39 7.78
N HIS A 28 6.19 4.37 7.66
CA HIS A 28 7.08 3.93 8.71
C HIS A 28 7.32 5.07 9.72
N LYS A 29 7.09 4.79 11.00
CA LYS A 29 7.36 5.66 12.13
C LYS A 29 8.56 5.12 12.91
N GLU A 30 9.69 5.82 12.86
CA GLU A 30 10.88 5.46 13.67
C GLU A 30 10.70 5.92 15.12
N ASN A 31 11.14 5.09 16.08
CA ASN A 31 10.97 5.36 17.53
C ASN A 31 11.99 6.37 18.10
N SER A 32 12.88 6.94 17.29
CA SER A 32 14.14 7.54 17.75
C SER A 32 14.11 9.04 18.10
N SER A 33 12.99 9.77 18.03
CA SER A 33 12.92 11.18 18.50
C SER A 33 11.48 11.72 18.57
N PRO A 34 11.14 12.66 19.49
CA PRO A 34 9.84 13.35 19.55
C PRO A 34 9.50 14.15 18.27
N LEU A 35 10.49 14.42 17.42
CA LEU A 35 10.31 14.81 16.03
C LEU A 35 10.46 13.54 15.19
N SER A 36 9.39 12.74 15.11
CA SER A 36 9.44 11.46 14.39
C SER A 36 9.79 11.69 12.92
N HIS A 37 11.05 11.46 12.54
CA HIS A 37 11.44 11.40 11.15
C HIS A 37 10.74 10.19 10.54
N ARG A 38 9.74 10.45 9.69
CA ARG A 38 9.08 9.40 8.91
C ARG A 38 10.09 8.90 7.90
N ALA A 39 10.38 7.59 7.90
CA ALA A 39 11.36 7.05 6.98
C ALA A 39 10.88 7.24 5.55
N ALA A 40 11.76 7.83 4.74
CA ALA A 40 11.48 8.09 3.34
C ALA A 40 11.75 6.82 2.53
N ARG A 41 10.84 5.84 2.60
CA ARG A 41 10.95 4.57 1.86
C ARG A 41 9.57 4.04 1.46
N PRO A 42 9.48 3.26 0.36
CA PRO A 42 8.27 2.51 0.03
C PRO A 42 7.81 1.69 1.23
N LEU A 43 6.50 1.58 1.38
CA LEU A 43 5.92 0.75 2.42
C LEU A 43 5.88 -0.69 1.92
N GLU A 44 6.64 -1.57 2.55
CA GLU A 44 6.75 -2.98 2.18
C GLU A 44 6.32 -3.84 3.36
N LEU A 45 5.23 -4.59 3.20
CA LEU A 45 4.55 -5.34 4.26
C LEU A 45 4.20 -6.73 3.77
N VAL A 46 4.25 -7.75 4.63
CA VAL A 46 3.55 -9.00 4.30
C VAL A 46 2.04 -8.79 4.41
N GLU A 47 1.25 -9.69 3.81
CA GLU A 47 -0.21 -9.60 3.84
C GLU A 47 -0.77 -9.57 5.27
N ASP A 48 -0.18 -10.31 6.20
CA ASP A 48 -0.59 -10.32 7.62
C ASP A 48 -0.39 -8.96 8.30
N ASP A 49 0.75 -8.30 8.05
CA ASP A 49 1.04 -6.96 8.57
C ASP A 49 0.11 -5.92 7.95
N PHE A 50 -0.19 -6.06 6.66
CA PHE A 50 -1.13 -5.16 6.00
C PHE A 50 -2.56 -5.36 6.54
N TYR A 51 -2.97 -6.59 6.82
CA TYR A 51 -4.25 -6.89 7.45
C TYR A 51 -4.35 -6.23 8.84
N GLU A 52 -3.35 -6.41 9.70
CA GLU A 52 -3.34 -5.79 11.03
C GLU A 52 -3.31 -4.26 10.94
N LEU A 53 -2.65 -3.69 9.92
CA LEU A 53 -2.68 -2.24 9.68
C LEU A 53 -4.10 -1.74 9.36
N ILE A 54 -4.84 -2.44 8.51
CA ILE A 54 -6.24 -2.09 8.20
C ILE A 54 -7.12 -2.24 9.44
N LYS A 55 -6.97 -3.35 10.19
CA LYS A 55 -7.71 -3.59 11.44
C LYS A 55 -7.50 -2.48 12.46
N GLN A 56 -6.25 -2.08 12.71
CA GLN A 56 -5.95 -0.95 13.58
C GLN A 56 -6.54 0.37 13.05
N GLY A 57 -6.54 0.56 11.73
CA GLY A 57 -7.17 1.71 11.08
C GLY A 57 -8.68 1.79 11.32
N VAL A 58 -9.37 0.65 11.30
CA VAL A 58 -10.80 0.54 11.63
C VAL A 58 -11.04 0.79 13.12
N GLU A 59 -10.32 0.11 14.01
CA GLU A 59 -10.45 0.24 15.47
C GLU A 59 -10.22 1.68 15.95
N ARG A 60 -9.28 2.40 15.30
CA ARG A 60 -8.93 3.79 15.63
C ARG A 60 -9.71 4.83 14.82
N GLN A 61 -10.69 4.41 14.01
CA GLN A 61 -11.50 5.28 13.17
C GLN A 61 -10.70 6.16 12.19
N VAL A 62 -9.51 5.70 11.80
CA VAL A 62 -8.71 6.32 10.73
C VAL A 62 -9.32 5.98 9.37
N ILE A 63 -9.76 4.72 9.20
CA ILE A 63 -10.51 4.25 8.03
C ILE A 63 -11.98 4.54 8.29
N SER A 64 -12.58 5.42 7.48
CA SER A 64 -13.98 5.80 7.67
C SER A 64 -14.95 4.61 7.44
N PRO A 65 -16.17 4.65 8.00
CA PRO A 65 -17.21 3.68 7.66
C PRO A 65 -17.54 3.62 6.16
N VAL A 66 -17.37 4.74 5.44
CA VAL A 66 -17.58 4.82 4.00
C VAL A 66 -16.50 4.03 3.26
N LEU A 67 -15.23 4.21 3.64
CA LEU A 67 -14.13 3.43 3.08
C LEU A 67 -14.27 1.93 3.39
N GLN A 68 -14.71 1.57 4.61
CA GLN A 68 -14.96 0.17 4.96
C GLN A 68 -16.04 -0.46 4.05
N ALA A 69 -17.18 0.23 3.86
CA ALA A 69 -18.24 -0.22 2.97
C ALA A 69 -17.78 -0.29 1.50
N GLY A 70 -16.96 0.68 1.08
CA GLY A 70 -16.33 0.69 -0.24
C GLY A 70 -15.43 -0.52 -0.46
N LEU A 71 -14.55 -0.84 0.49
CA LEU A 71 -13.66 -1.99 0.42
C LEU A 71 -14.44 -3.30 0.35
N LYS A 72 -15.50 -3.47 1.17
CA LYS A 72 -16.42 -4.62 1.06
C LYS A 72 -17.00 -4.77 -0.34
N THR A 73 -17.46 -3.65 -0.90
CA THR A 73 -18.09 -3.62 -2.22
C THR A 73 -17.07 -4.00 -3.29
N VAL A 74 -15.87 -3.41 -3.25
CA VAL A 74 -14.78 -3.75 -4.16
C VAL A 74 -14.43 -5.24 -4.08
N ILE A 75 -14.25 -5.79 -2.88
CA ILE A 75 -13.92 -7.21 -2.69
C ILE A 75 -15.02 -8.13 -3.24
N ARG A 76 -16.29 -7.80 -2.99
CA ARG A 76 -17.44 -8.63 -3.43
C ARG A 76 -17.71 -8.55 -4.93
N CYS A 77 -17.43 -7.41 -5.54
CA CYS A 77 -17.78 -7.13 -6.93
C CYS A 77 -16.61 -7.26 -7.91
N THR A 78 -15.41 -7.57 -7.43
CA THR A 78 -14.21 -7.72 -8.26
C THR A 78 -13.77 -9.18 -8.26
N ASP A 79 -13.65 -9.76 -9.45
CA ASP A 79 -13.09 -11.09 -9.58
C ASP A 79 -11.58 -11.06 -9.36
N ALA A 80 -11.12 -11.72 -8.31
CA ALA A 80 -9.70 -11.79 -7.96
C ALA A 80 -9.06 -13.01 -8.63
N PRO A 81 -8.17 -12.83 -9.63
CA PRO A 81 -7.53 -13.94 -10.29
C PRO A 81 -6.64 -14.72 -9.31
N SER A 82 -6.24 -15.92 -9.70
CA SER A 82 -5.17 -16.64 -9.00
C SER A 82 -3.87 -15.83 -9.04
N LEU A 83 -3.07 -15.93 -7.98
CA LEU A 83 -1.75 -15.31 -7.93
C LEU A 83 -0.91 -15.73 -9.14
N ALA A 84 -0.25 -14.76 -9.77
CA ALA A 84 0.67 -15.03 -10.86
C ALA A 84 1.82 -15.92 -10.39
N THR A 85 2.20 -16.90 -11.21
CA THR A 85 3.33 -17.81 -10.92
C THR A 85 4.64 -17.35 -11.56
N LYS A 86 4.60 -16.29 -12.38
CA LYS A 86 5.77 -15.71 -13.03
C LYS A 86 5.74 -14.19 -12.84
N PRO A 87 6.89 -13.56 -12.57
CA PRO A 87 6.97 -12.11 -12.50
C PRO A 87 6.84 -11.50 -13.90
N PHE A 88 6.22 -10.32 -14.00
CA PHE A 88 6.19 -9.55 -15.23
C PHE A 88 7.32 -8.51 -15.30
N GLU A 89 7.93 -8.19 -14.15
CA GLU A 89 9.09 -7.31 -14.04
C GLU A 89 10.09 -7.95 -13.07
N SER A 90 11.37 -7.97 -13.41
CA SER A 90 12.41 -8.60 -12.59
C SER A 90 13.68 -7.78 -12.58
N SER A 91 14.31 -7.76 -11.42
CA SER A 91 15.60 -7.11 -11.18
C SER A 91 16.46 -8.01 -10.28
N PRO A 92 17.75 -7.72 -10.12
CA PRO A 92 18.60 -8.45 -9.17
C PRO A 92 18.11 -8.37 -7.71
N TYR A 93 17.27 -7.39 -7.37
CA TYR A 93 16.86 -7.11 -6.00
C TYR A 93 15.45 -7.58 -5.67
N CYS A 94 14.55 -7.55 -6.66
CA CYS A 94 13.15 -7.92 -6.48
C CYS A 94 12.49 -8.34 -7.80
N GLU A 95 11.39 -9.08 -7.67
CA GLU A 95 10.53 -9.54 -8.75
C GLU A 95 9.09 -9.06 -8.50
N VAL A 96 8.42 -8.51 -9.52
CA VAL A 96 7.05 -7.99 -9.41
C VAL A 96 6.07 -8.94 -10.09
N TYR A 97 5.04 -9.36 -9.36
CA TYR A 97 4.07 -10.39 -9.78
C TYR A 97 2.69 -9.80 -10.10
N GLY A 98 2.33 -8.69 -9.48
CA GLY A 98 1.08 -7.96 -9.73
C GLY A 98 1.23 -6.49 -9.37
N ARG A 99 0.47 -5.60 -10.02
CA ARG A 99 0.50 -4.15 -9.78
C ARG A 99 -0.87 -3.52 -10.04
N GLY A 100 -1.46 -2.88 -9.05
CA GLY A 100 -2.46 -1.84 -9.25
C GLY A 100 -1.78 -0.48 -9.42
N GLU A 101 -2.31 0.38 -10.29
CA GLU A 101 -1.72 1.69 -10.57
C GLU A 101 -2.79 2.79 -10.59
N LEU A 102 -2.54 3.85 -9.84
CA LEU A 102 -3.30 5.09 -9.87
C LEU A 102 -2.41 6.19 -10.41
N CYS A 103 -2.83 6.81 -11.52
CA CYS A 103 -2.16 7.98 -12.08
C CYS A 103 -2.94 9.24 -11.68
N HIS A 104 -2.29 10.16 -10.98
CA HIS A 104 -2.87 11.45 -10.63
C HIS A 104 -1.93 12.58 -11.02
N ALA A 105 -2.31 13.34 -12.05
CA ALA A 105 -1.49 14.38 -12.67
C ALA A 105 -0.07 13.87 -13.04
N ASN A 106 0.94 14.18 -12.22
CA ASN A 106 2.34 13.80 -12.44
C ASN A 106 2.81 12.64 -11.55
N ASP A 107 2.00 12.27 -10.56
CA ASP A 107 2.32 11.25 -9.58
C ASP A 107 1.65 9.93 -9.97
N ILE A 108 2.37 8.84 -9.73
CA ILE A 108 1.91 7.47 -9.90
C ILE A 108 1.99 6.82 -8.54
N ILE A 109 0.90 6.20 -8.11
CA ILE A 109 0.86 5.42 -6.88
C ILE A 109 0.58 3.98 -7.25
N THR A 110 1.45 3.08 -6.80
CA THR A 110 1.38 1.66 -7.13
C THR A 110 1.23 0.83 -5.88
N MET A 111 0.38 -0.19 -5.98
CA MET A 111 0.24 -1.24 -4.98
C MET A 111 0.61 -2.56 -5.65
N GLU A 112 1.70 -3.17 -5.19
CA GLU A 112 2.38 -4.23 -5.92
C GLU A 112 2.58 -5.47 -5.07
N ARG A 113 2.49 -6.64 -5.69
CA ARG A 113 2.99 -7.88 -5.10
C ARG A 113 4.42 -8.07 -5.56
N ILE A 114 5.36 -8.02 -4.64
CA ILE A 114 6.78 -8.18 -4.90
C ILE A 114 7.34 -9.37 -4.14
N PHE A 115 8.28 -10.08 -4.76
CA PHE A 115 9.09 -11.09 -4.12
C PHE A 115 10.51 -10.56 -3.97
N PHE A 116 11.09 -10.76 -2.78
CA PHE A 116 12.48 -10.43 -2.49
C PHE A 116 13.32 -11.72 -2.43
N PRO A 117 14.09 -12.06 -3.48
CA PRO A 117 14.87 -13.30 -3.50
C PRO A 117 15.84 -13.43 -2.32
N GLY A 118 16.48 -12.32 -1.93
CA GLY A 118 17.43 -12.30 -0.81
C GLY A 118 16.80 -12.56 0.57
N LEU A 119 15.49 -12.35 0.71
CA LEU A 119 14.73 -12.60 1.94
C LEU A 119 13.79 -13.81 1.81
N ASN A 120 13.64 -14.35 0.59
CA ASN A 120 12.68 -15.40 0.24
C ASN A 120 11.25 -15.09 0.74
N LEU A 121 10.76 -13.88 0.46
CA LEU A 121 9.49 -13.39 1.00
C LEU A 121 8.67 -12.59 -0.02
N TYR A 122 7.34 -12.75 0.02
CA TYR A 122 6.40 -11.89 -0.69
C TYR A 122 5.94 -10.73 0.18
N CYS A 123 6.01 -9.52 -0.36
CA CYS A 123 5.49 -8.31 0.26
C CYS A 123 4.48 -7.62 -0.67
N ILE A 124 3.54 -6.92 -0.07
CA ILE A 124 2.78 -5.85 -0.69
C ILE A 124 3.60 -4.57 -0.56
N ARG A 125 3.97 -3.98 -1.69
CA ARG A 125 4.65 -2.68 -1.75
C ARG A 125 3.67 -1.60 -2.15
N LEU A 126 3.51 -0.59 -1.30
CA LEU A 126 2.87 0.67 -1.65
C LEU A 126 3.95 1.71 -1.91
N ALA A 127 4.05 2.14 -3.17
CA ALA A 127 5.07 3.08 -3.61
C ALA A 127 4.44 4.27 -4.34
N MET A 128 5.10 5.42 -4.23
CA MET A 128 4.80 6.59 -5.05
C MET A 128 5.94 6.79 -6.04
N GLY A 129 5.63 7.33 -7.20
CA GLY A 129 6.60 7.68 -8.22
C GLY A 129 6.16 8.90 -8.99
N LYS A 130 7.08 9.49 -9.74
CA LYS A 130 6.77 10.49 -10.77
C LYS A 130 7.08 9.94 -12.13
N LYS A 131 6.21 10.25 -13.09
CA LYS A 131 6.54 10.07 -14.49
C LYS A 131 7.30 11.31 -14.94
N ASN A 132 8.55 11.17 -15.34
CA ASN A 132 9.26 12.30 -15.94
C ASN A 132 8.75 12.56 -17.38
N HIS A 133 9.18 13.67 -17.98
CA HIS A 133 8.79 14.06 -19.35
C HIS A 133 9.16 13.03 -20.44
N HIS A 134 10.02 12.06 -20.12
CA HIS A 134 10.43 10.97 -21.01
C HIS A 134 9.68 9.66 -20.74
N GLY A 135 8.68 9.67 -19.85
CA GLY A 135 7.92 8.47 -19.47
C GLY A 135 8.63 7.55 -18.48
N VAL A 136 9.84 7.91 -18.03
CA VAL A 136 10.60 7.13 -17.05
C VAL A 136 10.02 7.37 -15.65
N ARG A 137 9.80 6.27 -14.93
CA ARG A 137 9.27 6.27 -13.57
C ARG A 137 10.42 6.47 -12.58
N SER A 138 10.39 7.54 -11.81
CA SER A 138 11.27 7.70 -10.65
C SER A 138 10.47 7.44 -9.38
N MET A 139 10.89 6.45 -8.58
CA MET A 139 10.24 6.19 -7.30
C MET A 139 10.51 7.37 -6.36
N GLN A 140 9.46 7.84 -5.72
CA GLN A 140 9.51 8.87 -4.70
C GLN A 140 9.56 8.21 -3.33
N LEU A 141 10.45 8.74 -2.49
CA LEU A 141 10.67 8.25 -1.13
C LEU A 141 9.66 8.83 -0.13
N SER A 142 8.59 9.50 -0.58
CA SER A 142 7.59 10.06 0.32
C SER A 142 6.52 9.02 0.67
N PRO A 143 6.00 9.03 1.91
CA PRO A 143 4.91 8.14 2.28
C PRO A 143 3.68 8.45 1.41
N PRO A 144 2.98 7.42 0.89
CA PRO A 144 1.79 7.61 0.09
C PRO A 144 0.69 8.26 0.92
N CYS A 145 0.22 9.42 0.46
CA CYS A 145 -0.92 10.15 1.03
C CYS A 145 -2.02 10.18 -0.03
N ILE A 146 -3.07 9.37 0.15
CA ILE A 146 -4.14 9.20 -0.83
C ILE A 146 -5.50 9.47 -0.22
N SER A 147 -6.43 9.98 -1.04
CA SER A 147 -7.82 10.08 -0.61
C SER A 147 -8.41 8.68 -0.41
N GLU A 148 -9.51 8.56 0.33
CA GLU A 148 -10.19 7.27 0.48
C GLU A 148 -10.71 6.74 -0.87
N GLU A 149 -11.15 7.62 -1.76
CA GLU A 149 -11.59 7.28 -3.12
C GLU A 149 -10.43 6.71 -3.95
N ASP A 150 -9.28 7.40 -3.94
CA ASP A 150 -8.06 6.94 -4.60
C ASP A 150 -7.57 5.60 -4.04
N PHE A 151 -7.68 5.41 -2.72
CA PHE A 151 -7.36 4.13 -2.08
C PHE A 151 -8.26 3.01 -2.60
N LEU A 152 -9.57 3.24 -2.68
CA LEU A 152 -10.52 2.26 -3.22
C LEU A 152 -10.22 1.90 -4.67
N TYR A 153 -9.93 2.90 -5.49
CA TYR A 153 -9.57 2.68 -6.89
C TYR A 153 -8.28 1.84 -7.01
N LEU A 154 -7.24 2.23 -6.27
CA LEU A 154 -5.96 1.52 -6.29
C LEU A 154 -6.11 0.09 -5.78
N PHE A 155 -6.88 -0.11 -4.71
CA PHE A 155 -7.17 -1.43 -4.16
C PHE A 155 -7.93 -2.32 -5.16
N LYS A 156 -8.93 -1.77 -5.86
CA LYS A 156 -9.66 -2.48 -6.92
C LYS A 156 -8.72 -2.93 -8.04
N GLN A 157 -7.88 -2.05 -8.56
CA GLN A 157 -6.91 -2.42 -9.59
C GLN A 157 -5.90 -3.47 -9.10
N ALA A 158 -5.41 -3.34 -7.86
CA ALA A 158 -4.49 -4.31 -7.28
C ALA A 158 -5.16 -5.70 -7.16
N LEU A 159 -6.44 -5.73 -6.79
CA LEU A 159 -7.24 -6.94 -6.71
C LEU A 159 -7.42 -7.60 -8.09
N GLU A 160 -7.83 -6.83 -9.10
CA GLU A 160 -7.97 -7.29 -10.50
C GLU A 160 -6.66 -7.86 -11.07
N ASN A 161 -5.52 -7.31 -10.63
CA ASN A 161 -4.19 -7.70 -11.09
C ASN A 161 -3.50 -8.74 -10.19
N GLY A 162 -4.25 -9.41 -9.32
CA GLY A 162 -3.75 -10.55 -8.54
C GLY A 162 -2.65 -10.20 -7.54
N VAL A 163 -2.68 -8.98 -6.97
CA VAL A 163 -1.73 -8.55 -5.95
C VAL A 163 -1.90 -9.34 -4.64
N PHE A 164 -3.16 -9.62 -4.28
CA PHE A 164 -3.53 -10.23 -3.01
C PHE A 164 -3.86 -11.72 -3.14
N SER A 165 -3.47 -12.50 -2.13
CA SER A 165 -3.92 -13.88 -2.01
C SER A 165 -5.41 -13.96 -1.67
N LYS A 166 -6.05 -15.07 -2.04
CA LYS A 166 -7.45 -15.34 -1.65
C LYS A 166 -7.63 -15.41 -0.14
N VAL A 167 -6.62 -15.86 0.61
CA VAL A 167 -6.65 -15.93 2.07
C VAL A 167 -6.74 -14.52 2.66
N PHE A 168 -5.89 -13.60 2.21
CA PHE A 168 -5.93 -12.21 2.63
C PHE A 168 -7.27 -11.55 2.28
N ILE A 169 -7.77 -11.74 1.06
CA ILE A 169 -9.05 -11.16 0.62
C ILE A 169 -10.21 -11.61 1.51
N ASN A 170 -10.28 -12.91 1.83
CA ASN A 170 -11.32 -13.46 2.68
C ASN A 170 -11.22 -12.96 4.12
N ALA A 171 -9.99 -12.88 4.66
CA ALA A 171 -9.76 -12.34 5.99
C ALA A 171 -10.18 -10.87 6.07
N LEU A 172 -9.79 -10.06 5.08
CA LEU A 172 -10.15 -8.65 5.00
C LEU A 172 -11.68 -8.46 4.88
N LEU A 173 -12.36 -9.30 4.11
CA LEU A 173 -13.83 -9.25 4.00
C LEU A 173 -14.54 -9.56 5.32
N ALA A 174 -13.97 -10.43 6.15
CA ALA A 174 -14.52 -10.78 7.46
C ALA A 174 -14.26 -9.71 8.53
N LEU A 175 -13.16 -8.97 8.40
CA LEU A 175 -12.81 -7.86 9.27
C LEU A 175 -13.71 -6.64 9.08
N LEU A 176 -13.95 -6.27 7.82
CA LEU A 176 -14.71 -5.07 7.47
C LEU A 176 -16.16 -5.25 7.89
#